data_AF-A0A0F7P696-F1
#
_entry.id   AF-A0A0F7P696-F1
#
_cell.length_a   1.000
_cell.length_b   1.000
_cell.length_c   1.000
_cell.angle_alpha   90.00
_cell.angle_beta   90.00
_cell.angle_gamma   90.00
#
_symmetry.space_group_name_H-M   'P 1'
#
loop_
_entity.id
_entity.type
_entity.pdbx_description
1 polymer ?
#
loop_
_entity_poly.entity_id
_entity_poly.type
_entity_poly.pdbx_seq_one_letter_code
_entity_poly.pdbx_strand_id
1 'polypeptide(L)' 'MDTTRLIELLAHYIVMLTLVFGVLALIRQTMGNLGFWIELAVAIVIAFAYRPIVIQLGVAPRAWTEEP' A
#
# COMPACT_ATOMS: atom_id res chain seq x y z
N MET A 1 24.02 -2.90 -10.40
CA MET A 1 22.60 -3.03 -10.04
C MET A 1 22.36 -2.12 -8.86
N ASP A 2 21.54 -1.08 -9.05
CA ASP A 2 21.40 0.01 -8.10
C ASP A 2 20.61 -0.43 -6.85
N THR A 3 21.33 -0.99 -5.88
CA THR A 3 20.79 -1.48 -4.61
C THR A 3 19.93 -0.42 -3.90
N THR A 4 20.30 0.85 -4.05
CA THR A 4 19.55 1.99 -3.53
C THR A 4 18.13 2.09 -4.11
N ARG A 5 17.96 1.92 -5.43
CA ARG A 5 16.64 1.93 -6.09
C ARG A 5 15.78 0.76 -5.64
N LEU A 6 16.40 -0.41 -5.48
CA LEU A 6 15.77 -1.62 -4.96
C LEU A 6 15.27 -1.45 -3.52
N ILE A 7 16.09 -0.84 -2.64
CA ILE A 7 15.74 -0.57 -1.25
C ILE A 7 14.58 0.43 -1.16
N GLU A 8 14.56 1.47 -2.00
CA GLU A 8 13.50 2.49 -2.03
C GLU A 8 12.14 1.90 -2.43
N LEU A 9 12.14 1.04 -3.45
CA LEU A 9 10.98 0.24 -3.84
C LEU A 9 10.53 -0.68 -2.71
N LEU A 10 11.47 -1.42 -2.11
CA LEU A 10 11.18 -2.40 -1.07
C LEU A 10 10.56 -1.74 0.17
N ALA A 11 11.07 -0.57 0.58
CA ALA A 11 10.49 0.22 1.66
C ALA A 11 9.03 0.61 1.36
N HIS A 12 8.74 1.03 0.12
CA HIS A 12 7.37 1.34 -0.30
C HIS A 12 6.44 0.13 -0.31
N TYR A 13 6.94 -1.04 -0.72
CA TYR A 13 6.15 -2.27 -0.64
C TYR A 13 5.88 -2.66 0.81
N ILE A 14 6.85 -2.50 1.71
CA ILE A 14 6.64 -2.76 3.15
C ILE A 14 5.57 -1.81 3.70
N VAL A 15 5.64 -0.51 3.40
CA VAL A 15 4.64 0.46 3.86
C VAL A 15 3.24 0.12 3.32
N MET A 16 3.12 -0.21 2.03
CA MET A 16 1.85 -0.62 1.43
C MET A 16 1.30 -1.88 2.10
N LEU A 17 2.17 -2.87 2.34
CA LEU A 17 1.82 -4.12 2.99
C LEU A 17 1.32 -3.86 4.42
N THR A 18 2.07 -3.08 5.20
CA THR A 18 1.69 -2.69 6.56
C THR A 18 0.38 -1.92 6.58
N LEU A 19 0.14 -1.04 5.61
CA LEU A 19 -1.10 -0.28 5.51
C LEU A 19 -2.29 -1.18 5.20
N VAL A 20 -2.16 -2.09 4.23
CA VAL A 20 -3.19 -3.09 3.89
C VAL A 20 -3.53 -3.95 5.11
N PHE A 21 -2.52 -4.55 5.75
CA PHE A 21 -2.75 -5.39 6.92
C PHE A 21 -3.27 -4.60 8.12
N GLY A 22 -2.79 -3.38 8.33
CA GLY A 22 -3.23 -2.51 9.43
C GLY A 22 -4.71 -2.13 9.30
N VAL A 23 -5.14 -1.75 8.10
CA VAL A 23 -6.56 -1.42 7.85
C VAL A 23 -7.43 -2.66 7.96
N LEU A 24 -7.03 -3.81 7.39
CA LEU A 24 -7.78 -5.06 7.54
C LEU A 24 -7.87 -5.50 9.01
N ALA A 25 -6.80 -5.35 9.78
CA ALA A 25 -6.79 -5.66 11.21
C ALA A 25 -7.72 -4.74 12.00
N LEU A 26 -7.71 -3.43 11.73
CA LEU A 26 -8.59 -2.46 12.38
C LEU A 26 -10.06 -2.75 12.06
N ILE A 27 -10.36 -3.08 10.80
CA ILE A 27 -11.69 -3.45 10.35
C ILE A 27 -12.15 -4.74 11.02
N ARG A 28 -11.28 -5.75 11.11
CA ARG A 28 -11.57 -7.01 11.81
C ARG A 28 -11.78 -6.82 13.31
N GLN A 29 -11.04 -5.90 13.93
CA GLN A 29 -11.19 -5.59 15.35
C GLN A 29 -12.49 -4.84 15.65
N THR A 30 -12.91 -3.93 14.76
CA THR A 30 -14.09 -3.08 14.96
C THR A 30 -15.40 -3.76 14.55
N MET A 31 -15.39 -4.55 13.49
CA MET A 31 -16.61 -5.16 12.92
C MET A 31 -16.63 -6.70 12.98
N GLY A 32 -15.57 -7.34 13.48
CA GLY A 32 -15.47 -8.79 13.52
C GLY A 32 -15.20 -9.40 12.13
N ASN A 33 -15.69 -10.61 11.89
CA ASN A 33 -15.42 -11.33 10.64
C ASN A 33 -16.37 -10.86 9.53
N LEU A 34 -15.91 -9.93 8.70
CA LEU A 34 -16.72 -9.26 7.66
C LEU A 34 -16.95 -10.10 6.40
N GLY A 35 -16.40 -11.32 6.33
CA GLY A 35 -16.52 -12.18 5.17
C GLY A 35 -15.63 -11.72 4.01
N PHE A 36 -15.26 -12.69 3.18
CA PHE A 36 -14.24 -12.52 2.14
C PHE A 36 -14.50 -11.37 1.16
N TRP A 37 -15.76 -11.13 0.78
CA TRP A 37 -16.12 -10.09 -0.19
C TRP A 37 -15.88 -8.67 0.31
N ILE A 38 -16.08 -8.43 1.61
CA ILE A 38 -15.82 -7.11 2.21
C ILE A 38 -14.32 -6.89 2.33
N GLU A 39 -13.57 -7.90 2.75
CA GLU A 39 -12.10 -7.83 2.82
C GLU A 39 -11.48 -7.54 1.44
N LEU A 40 -12.01 -8.18 0.38
CA LEU A 40 -11.58 -7.93 -1.00
C LEU A 40 -11.90 -6.51 -1.44
N ALA A 41 -13.11 -6.01 -1.18
CA ALA A 41 -13.49 -4.64 -1.53
C ALA A 41 -12.61 -3.62 -0.81
N VAL A 42 -12.31 -3.85 0.47
CA VAL A 42 -11.39 -3.01 1.26
C VAL A 42 -9.98 -3.04 0.67
N ALA A 43 -9.45 -4.22 0.35
CA ALA A 43 -8.12 -4.35 -0.25
C ALA A 43 -8.02 -3.59 -1.58
N ILE A 44 -9.07 -3.65 -2.42
CA ILE A 44 -9.17 -2.87 -3.66
C ILE A 44 -9.15 -1.38 -3.35
N VAL A 45 -10.01 -0.91 -2.43
CA VAL A 45 -10.05 0.51 -2.04
C VAL A 45 -8.70 1.00 -1.56
N ILE A 46 -8.02 0.22 -0.71
CA ILE A 46 -6.69 0.56 -0.21
C ILE A 46 -5.67 0.61 -1.35
N ALA A 47 -5.66 -0.39 -2.24
CA ALA A 47 -4.74 -0.41 -3.37
C ALA A 47 -4.91 0.81 -4.28
N PHE A 48 -6.16 1.21 -4.54
CA PHE A 48 -6.46 2.41 -5.32
C PHE A 48 -6.17 3.71 -4.57
N ALA A 49 -6.42 3.77 -3.27
CA ALA A 49 -6.17 4.95 -2.43
C ALA A 49 -4.68 5.13 -2.09
N TYR A 50 -3.89 4.06 -2.06
CA TYR A 50 -2.46 4.11 -1.74
C TYR A 50 -1.70 4.97 -2.74
N ARG A 51 -1.99 4.80 -4.04
CA ARG A 51 -1.29 5.54 -5.11
C ARG A 51 -1.44 7.06 -4.99
N PRO A 52 -2.64 7.66 -4.88
CA PRO A 52 -2.78 9.10 -4.70
C PRO A 52 -2.23 9.58 -3.35
N ILE A 53 -2.31 8.79 -2.28
CA ILE A 53 -1.74 9.14 -0.98
C ILE A 53 -0.21 9.25 -1.06
N VAL A 54 0.47 8.27 -1.66
CA VAL A 54 1.93 8.28 -1.84
C VAL A 54 2.40 9.46 -2.70
N ILE A 55 1.63 9.77 -3.75
CA ILE A 55 1.89 10.94 -4.60
C ILE A 55 1.71 12.24 -3.81
N GLN A 56 0.65 12.36 -3.00
CA GLN A 56 0.41 13.54 -2.17
C GLN A 56 1.48 13.74 -1.08
N LEU A 57 1.97 12.66 -0.46
CA LEU A 57 3.04 12.77 0.54
C LEU A 57 4.40 13.12 -0.08
N GLY A 58 4.54 13.18 -1.40
CA GLY A 58 5.79 13.53 -2.07
C GLY A 58 6.90 12.49 -1.89
N VAL A 59 6.56 11.30 -1.39
CA VAL A 59 7.49 10.16 -1.23
C VAL A 59 7.48 9.27 -2.47
N ALA A 60 6.83 9.71 -3.57
CA ALA A 60 6.76 8.97 -4.81
C ALA A 60 8.17 8.48 -5.22
N PRO A 61 8.38 7.14 -5.31
CA PRO A 61 9.70 6.61 -5.59
C PRO A 61 10.20 7.14 -6.93
N ARG A 62 11.47 7.55 -7.00
CA ARG A 62 12.08 8.03 -8.25
C ARG A 62 11.97 7.00 -9.38
N ALA A 63 11.88 5.72 -9.02
CA ALA A 63 11.70 4.60 -9.92
C ALA A 63 10.40 4.63 -10.75
N TRP A 64 9.36 5.38 -10.35
CA TRP A 64 8.13 5.55 -11.13
C TRP A 64 8.20 6.70 -12.15
N THR A 65 9.18 7.60 -11.96
CA THR A 65 9.39 8.80 -12.79
C THR A 65 10.48 8.64 -13.83
N GLU A 66 11.42 7.71 -13.64
CA GLU A 66 12.42 7.40 -14.66
C GLU A 66 11.81 6.41 -15.66
N GLU A 67 11.22 6.97 -16.72
CA GLU A 67 10.95 6.26 -17.98
C GLU A 67 12.23 5.55 -18.47
N PRO A 68 12.10 4.34 -19.06
CA PRO A 68 13.21 3.61 -19.66
C PRO A 68 13.79 4.29 -20.91
#